data_AF-A0A5D2FIH5-F1
#
_entry.id   AF-A0A5D2FIH5-F1
#
_cell.length_a   1.000
_cell.length_b   1.000
_cell.length_c   1.000
_cell.angle_alpha   90.00
_cell.angle_beta   90.00
_cell.angle_gamma   90.00
#
_symmetry.space_group_name_H-M   'P 1'
#
loop_
_entity.id
_entity.type
_entity.pdbx_description
1 polymer ?
#
loop_
_entity_poly.entity_id
_entity_poly.type
_entity_poly.pdbx_seq_one_letter_code
_entity_poly.pdbx_strand_id
1 'polypeptide(L)'
;GDKFMFWEDIWRGNRPLRVEYPRLFRLAKIKNEVVKDYSLLNGFKEVNWLDFFTRPLLDRELVSLIGLKEKVGMKVLVSDVEDRLIWVHDSKGVFSVKKLSKLLLE
;
A
#
# COMPACT_ATOMS: atom_id res chain seq x y z
N GLY A 1 -9.48 0.67 3.15
CA GLY A 1 -8.05 0.69 3.53
C GLY A 1 -7.84 0.42 5.01
N ASP A 2 -8.79 -0.22 5.69
CA ASP A 2 -8.80 -0.50 7.12
C ASP A 2 -8.32 -1.92 7.44
N LYS A 3 -8.19 -2.78 6.42
CA LYS A 3 -7.77 -4.19 6.59
C LYS A 3 -6.30 -4.45 6.30
N PHE A 4 -5.61 -3.51 5.65
CA PHE A 4 -4.24 -3.70 5.19
C PHE A 4 -3.30 -2.73 5.87
N MET A 5 -2.15 -3.23 6.31
CA MET A 5 -1.06 -2.46 6.88
C MET A 5 -0.30 -1.72 5.79
N PHE A 6 -0.07 -0.41 5.97
CA PHE A 6 0.54 0.45 4.96
C PHE A 6 1.94 -0.03 4.56
N TRP A 7 2.78 -0.41 5.53
CA TRP A 7 4.15 -0.82 5.23
C TRP A 7 4.33 -2.33 5.00
N GLU A 8 3.56 -3.13 5.71
CA GLU A 8 3.78 -4.56 5.87
C GLU A 8 3.07 -5.42 4.81
N ASP A 9 1.88 -5.01 4.38
CA ASP A 9 1.06 -5.80 3.45
C ASP A 9 1.29 -5.43 1.99
N ILE A 10 0.98 -6.38 1.10
CA ILE A 10 0.93 -6.13 -0.36
C ILE A 10 -0.44 -5.58 -0.71
N TRP A 11 -0.66 -4.28 -0.45
CA TRP A 11 -1.87 -3.57 -0.87
C TRP A 11 -1.62 -2.69 -2.11
N ARG A 12 -0.34 -2.48 -2.46
CA ARG A 12 0.06 -1.73 -3.67
C ARG A 12 1.29 -2.33 -4.34
N GLY A 13 1.12 -2.75 -5.61
CA GLY A 13 2.19 -3.38 -6.38
C GLY A 13 2.31 -4.87 -6.07
N ASN A 14 3.52 -5.42 -6.16
CA ASN A 14 3.78 -6.85 -6.03
C ASN A 14 4.56 -7.22 -4.75
N ARG A 15 5.02 -6.22 -3.99
CA ARG A 15 5.79 -6.42 -2.75
C ARG A 15 5.36 -5.40 -1.71
N PRO A 16 5.57 -5.67 -0.41
CA PRO A 16 5.29 -4.69 0.64
C PRO A 16 6.11 -3.41 0.46
N LEU A 17 5.55 -2.26 0.84
CA LEU A 17 6.24 -0.97 0.72
C LEU A 17 7.51 -0.91 1.57
N ARG A 18 7.59 -1.66 2.68
CA ARG A 18 8.82 -1.76 3.48
C ARG A 18 9.99 -2.38 2.71
N VAL A 19 9.70 -3.26 1.75
CA VAL A 19 10.73 -3.92 0.91
C VAL A 19 11.17 -2.99 -0.21
N GLU A 20 10.23 -2.25 -0.81
CA GLU A 20 10.53 -1.31 -1.90
C GLU A 20 11.20 -0.01 -1.40
N TYR A 21 10.81 0.48 -0.21
CA TYR A 21 11.31 1.73 0.38
C TYR A 21 11.88 1.52 1.79
N PRO A 22 12.92 0.68 1.96
CA PRO A 22 13.42 0.27 3.29
C PRO A 22 13.96 1.45 4.11
N ARG A 23 14.50 2.48 3.46
CA ARG A 23 14.99 3.69 4.15
C ARG A 23 13.85 4.51 4.75
N LEU A 24 12.75 4.68 4.02
CA LEU A 24 11.57 5.39 4.52
C LEU A 24 10.90 4.60 5.64
N PHE A 25 10.76 3.29 5.47
CA PHE A 25 10.19 2.40 6.50
C PHE A 25 10.94 2.50 7.83
N ARG A 26 12.28 2.53 7.80
CA ARG A 26 13.09 2.69 9.02
C ARG A 26 12.79 4.01 9.75
N LEU A 27 12.49 5.06 8.99
CA LEU A 27 12.19 6.40 9.51
C LEU A 27 10.72 6.60 9.87
N ALA A 28 9.83 5.67 9.51
CA ALA A 28 8.41 5.77 9.84
C ALA A 28 8.23 5.73 11.36
N LYS A 29 7.43 6.69 11.88
CA LYS A 29 7.06 6.79 13.29
C LYS A 29 6.29 5.55 13.74
N ILE A 30 5.31 5.14 12.94
CA ILE A 30 4.43 4.01 13.22
C ILE A 30 4.46 3.08 12.01
N LYS A 31 4.80 1.81 12.25
CA LYS A 31 5.06 0.82 11.17
C LYS A 31 3.85 -0.09 10.92
N ASN A 32 2.97 -0.19 11.90
CA ASN A 32 1.83 -1.11 11.98
C ASN A 32 0.48 -0.35 11.90
N GLU A 33 0.44 0.73 11.12
CA GLU A 33 -0.76 1.49 10.83
C GLU A 33 -1.39 1.01 9.52
N VAL A 34 -2.71 1.10 9.44
CA VAL A 34 -3.45 0.67 8.25
C VAL A 34 -3.40 1.75 7.18
N VAL A 35 -3.67 1.35 5.93
CA VAL A 35 -3.66 2.25 4.76
C VAL A 35 -4.53 3.49 4.98
N LYS A 36 -5.66 3.33 5.68
CA LYS A 36 -6.60 4.40 6.01
C LYS A 36 -5.95 5.50 6.85
N ASP A 37 -5.08 5.15 7.79
CA ASP A 37 -4.42 6.10 8.71
C ASP A 37 -3.40 6.98 7.98
N TYR A 38 -2.91 6.53 6.83
CA TYR A 38 -2.03 7.28 5.93
C TYR A 38 -2.76 8.14 4.90
N SER A 39 -4.09 8.20 4.94
CA SER A 39 -4.89 8.83 3.89
C SER A 39 -5.94 9.80 4.43
N LEU A 40 -6.31 10.78 3.61
CA LEU A 40 -7.39 11.72 3.87
C LEU A 40 -8.61 11.40 2.98
N LEU A 41 -9.70 12.17 3.11
CA LEU A 41 -10.92 12.02 2.29
C LEU A 41 -10.62 12.00 0.79
N ASN A 42 -9.59 12.73 0.35
CA ASN A 42 -9.12 12.79 -1.05
C ASN A 42 -7.97 11.80 -1.35
N GLY A 43 -7.82 10.74 -0.55
CA GLY A 43 -6.75 9.76 -0.64
C GLY A 43 -5.40 10.30 -0.18
N PHE A 44 -4.35 10.09 -0.98
CA PHE A 44 -2.97 10.39 -0.61
C PHE A 44 -2.43 11.76 -1.04
N LYS A 45 -3.22 12.53 -1.81
CA LYS A 45 -2.74 13.76 -2.47
C LYS A 45 -2.44 14.88 -1.48
N GLU A 46 -3.32 15.05 -0.50
CA GLU A 46 -3.26 16.13 0.50
C GLU A 46 -2.54 15.71 1.80
N VAL A 47 -1.98 14.50 1.81
CA VAL A 47 -1.27 13.97 2.97
C VAL A 47 0.03 14.73 3.19
N ASN A 48 0.24 15.24 4.40
CA ASN A 48 1.54 15.76 4.81
C ASN A 48 2.47 14.62 5.19
N TRP A 49 3.15 14.06 4.19
CA TRP A 49 4.02 12.90 4.34
C TRP A 49 5.14 13.07 5.38
N LEU A 50 5.60 14.30 5.62
CA LEU A 50 6.69 14.55 6.56
C LEU A 50 6.30 14.24 8.01
N ASP A 51 5.01 14.29 8.33
CA ASP A 51 4.50 14.04 9.68
C ASP A 51 4.61 12.56 10.09
N PHE A 52 4.77 11.66 9.12
CA PHE A 52 4.90 10.21 9.37
C PHE A 52 6.33 9.77 9.69
N PHE A 53 7.33 10.67 9.64
CA PHE A 53 8.73 10.32 9.86
C PHE A 53 9.30 10.86 11.17
N THR A 54 10.15 10.08 11.84
CA THR A 54 10.71 10.42 13.16
C THR A 54 11.64 11.64 13.15
N ARG A 55 12.12 12.04 11.97
CA ARG A 55 12.95 13.24 11.76
C ARG A 55 12.71 13.81 10.36
N PRO A 56 13.13 15.06 10.09
CA PRO A 56 13.20 15.58 8.73
C PRO A 56 13.98 14.65 7.80
N LEU A 57 13.48 14.47 6.58
CA LEU A 57 14.12 13.62 5.57
C LEU A 57 15.32 14.34 4.93
N LEU A 58 16.35 13.56 4.60
CA LEU A 58 17.49 14.03 3.80
C LEU A 58 17.12 14.03 2.31
N ASP A 59 17.87 14.74 1.47
CA ASP A 59 17.61 14.84 0.02
C ASP A 59 17.42 13.48 -0.67
N ARG A 60 18.28 12.51 -0.36
CA ARG A 60 18.15 11.14 -0.90
C ARG A 60 16.87 10.42 -0.46
N GLU A 61 16.36 10.74 0.73
CA GLU A 61 15.12 10.17 1.27
C GLU A 61 13.91 10.89 0.68
N LEU A 62 14.01 12.20 0.41
CA LEU A 62 12.99 12.96 -0.32
C LEU A 62 12.76 12.41 -1.73
N VAL A 63 13.82 12.03 -2.45
CA VAL A 63 13.68 11.35 -3.77
C VAL A 63 12.91 10.03 -3.63
N SER A 64 13.20 9.26 -2.57
CA SER A 64 12.47 8.01 -2.30
C SER A 64 10.99 8.28 -1.98
N LEU A 65 10.72 9.38 -1.27
CA LEU A 65 9.36 9.80 -0.91
C LEU A 65 8.56 10.22 -2.15
N ILE A 66 9.17 10.90 -3.13
CA ILE A 66 8.51 11.23 -4.40
C ILE A 66 8.01 9.95 -5.09
N GLY A 67 8.89 8.95 -5.22
CA GLY A 67 8.51 7.66 -5.80
C GLY A 67 7.40 6.93 -5.02
N LEU A 68 7.43 7.00 -3.69
CA LEU A 68 6.36 6.46 -2.85
C LEU A 68 5.03 7.17 -3.14
N LYS A 69 5.03 8.51 -3.16
CA LYS A 69 3.85 9.35 -3.42
C LYS A 69 3.24 9.06 -4.79
N GLU A 70 4.05 8.92 -5.82
CA GLU A 70 3.58 8.54 -7.15
C GLU A 70 2.94 7.15 -7.14
N LYS A 71 3.60 6.17 -6.49
CA LYS A 71 3.11 4.79 -6.42
C LYS A 71 1.75 4.70 -5.74
N VAL A 72 1.56 5.38 -4.61
CA VAL A 72 0.29 5.36 -3.85
C VAL A 72 -0.76 6.31 -4.43
N GLY A 73 -0.35 7.47 -4.94
CA GLY A 73 -1.22 8.53 -5.46
C GLY A 73 -1.91 8.21 -6.78
N MET A 74 -1.46 7.19 -7.51
CA MET A 74 -2.13 6.71 -8.74
C MET A 74 -3.51 6.07 -8.49
N LYS A 75 -3.91 5.77 -7.25
CA LYS A 75 -5.26 5.29 -6.93
C LYS A 75 -5.90 6.14 -5.83
N VAL A 76 -7.15 6.54 -6.07
CA VAL A 76 -8.01 7.18 -5.06
C VAL A 76 -8.60 6.07 -4.18
N LEU A 77 -8.51 6.23 -2.87
CA LEU A 77 -9.24 5.39 -1.93
C LEU A 77 -10.71 5.82 -1.97
N VAL A 78 -11.62 4.88 -2.20
CA VAL A 78 -13.06 5.14 -2.17
C VAL A 78 -13.54 4.85 -0.75
N SER A 79 -13.98 5.87 -0.02
CA SER A 79 -14.33 5.79 1.40
C SER A 79 -15.49 4.85 1.70
N ASP A 80 -16.40 4.67 0.74
CA ASP A 80 -17.70 4.01 0.96
C ASP A 80 -17.73 2.56 0.43
N VAL A 81 -16.56 2.01 0.08
CA VAL A 81 -16.44 0.65 -0.43
C VAL A 81 -15.53 -0.15 0.50
N GLU A 82 -16.06 -1.26 1.04
CA GLU A 82 -15.25 -2.18 1.83
C GLU A 82 -14.09 -2.77 1.03
N ASP A 83 -12.95 -2.94 1.71
CA ASP A 83 -11.80 -3.65 1.17
C ASP A 83 -12.16 -5.11 0.85
N ARG A 84 -11.84 -5.55 -0.38
CA ARG A 84 -12.08 -6.91 -0.89
C ARG A 84 -10.80 -7.56 -1.38
N LEU A 85 -10.65 -8.86 -1.14
CA LEU A 85 -9.61 -9.68 -1.75
C LEU A 85 -10.00 -10.00 -3.19
N ILE A 86 -9.10 -9.72 -4.13
CA ILE A 86 -9.28 -10.00 -5.56
C ILE A 86 -8.35 -11.14 -5.94
N TRP A 87 -8.90 -12.21 -6.48
CA TRP A 87 -8.09 -13.31 -6.99
C TRP A 87 -7.50 -12.97 -8.36
N VAL A 88 -6.17 -12.88 -8.43
CA VAL A 88 -5.44 -12.49 -9.64
C VAL A 88 -5.60 -13.44 -10.82
N HIS A 89 -5.99 -14.69 -10.58
CA HIS A 89 -6.20 -15.72 -11.62
C HIS A 89 -7.65 -15.78 -12.12
N ASP A 90 -8.47 -14.77 -11.78
CA ASP A 90 -9.82 -14.64 -12.28
C ASP A 90 -10.10 -13.21 -12.77
N SER A 91 -10.72 -13.08 -13.94
CA SER A 91 -11.02 -11.77 -14.53
C SER A 91 -12.08 -10.97 -13.77
N LYS A 92 -12.91 -11.64 -12.96
CA LYS A 92 -13.87 -11.01 -12.04
C LYS A 92 -13.31 -10.90 -10.61
N GLY A 93 -12.09 -11.37 -10.37
CA GLY A 93 -11.46 -11.36 -9.07
C GLY A 93 -12.02 -12.36 -8.06
N VAL A 94 -12.83 -13.33 -8.50
CA VAL A 94 -13.55 -14.24 -7.59
C VAL A 94 -12.80 -15.55 -7.42
N PHE A 95 -12.57 -15.95 -6.16
CA PHE A 95 -11.96 -17.23 -5.83
C PHE A 95 -12.81 -18.44 -6.28
N SER A 96 -12.15 -19.49 -6.77
CA SER A 96 -12.77 -20.74 -7.23
C SER A 96 -11.85 -21.94 -7.01
N VAL A 97 -12.28 -22.89 -6.17
CA VAL A 97 -11.54 -24.12 -5.89
C VAL A 97 -11.16 -24.86 -7.18
N LYS A 98 -12.06 -24.93 -8.17
CA LYS A 98 -11.82 -25.60 -9.46
C LYS A 98 -10.64 -25.02 -10.22
N LYS A 99 -10.50 -23.69 -10.26
CA LYS A 99 -9.37 -23.03 -10.92
C LYS A 99 -8.08 -23.24 -10.13
N LEU A 100 -8.14 -23.24 -8.80
CA LEU A 100 -6.97 -23.45 -7.95
C LEU A 100 -6.42 -24.86 -8.15
N SER A 101 -7.30 -25.87 -8.16
CA SER A 101 -6.90 -27.26 -8.41
C SER A 101 -6.20 -27.42 -9.77
N LYS A 102 -6.62 -26.70 -10.82
CA LYS A 102 -5.92 -26.72 -12.11
C LYS A 102 -4.53 -26.11 -12.03
N LEU A 103 -4.38 -24.96 -11.36
CA LEU A 103 -3.09 -24.28 -11.21
C LEU A 103 -2.08 -25.07 -10.36
N LEU A 104 -2.54 -25.94 -9.46
CA LEU A 104 -1.67 -26.75 -8.60
C LEU A 104 -1.26 -28.10 -9.22
N LEU A 105 -1.89 -28.49 -10.33
CA LEU A 105 -1.63 -29.76 -11.02
C LEU A 105 -0.79 -29.57 -12.31
N GLU A 106 -0.38 -28.33 -12.60
CA GLU A 106 0.59 -27.94 -13.63
C GLU A 106 1.97 -27.72 -12.98
#